data_AF-A0A2E4V7M2-F1
#
_entry.id   AF-A0A2E4V7M2-F1
#
_cell.length_a   1.000
_cell.length_b   1.000
_cell.length_c   1.000
_cell.angle_alpha   90.00
_cell.angle_beta   90.00
_cell.angle_gamma   90.00
#
_symmetry.space_group_name_H-M   'P 1'
#
loop_
_entity.id
_entity.type
_entity.pdbx_description
1 polymer ?
#
loop_
_entity_poly.entity_id
_entity_poly.type
_entity_poly.pdbx_seq_one_letter_code
_entity_poly.pdbx_strand_id
1 'polypeptide(L)'
;MDLQQINIKIFASEDSQIVYTNFIKVFNRWMEEAEQDDYLNYADYSFTHAGPGVLLISKQANYSIDYSDLQHGFLYNQKHNIPGENQEKIRDSFIKALSLAEKLQSSSELEEQVRFDGNQTLFFINNRNIAANTDGSFELVREELRPTLELMYGNDDFVLSRAYEDPRKRFGIRVSSKNNNGNLSNLLGNLSA
;
A
#
# COMPACT_ATOMS: atom_id res chain seq x y z
N MET A 1 -9.90 17.88 7.69
CA MET A 1 -9.09 17.62 6.47
C MET A 1 -9.80 16.54 5.70
N ASP A 2 -10.10 16.71 4.42
CA ASP A 2 -10.73 15.64 3.61
C ASP A 2 -9.63 14.83 2.92
N LEU A 3 -9.38 13.60 3.37
CA LEU A 3 -8.31 12.77 2.85
C LEU A 3 -8.69 12.19 1.49
N GLN A 4 -7.82 12.43 0.51
CA GLN A 4 -7.94 11.91 -0.85
C GLN A 4 -6.56 11.48 -1.35
N GLN A 5 -6.51 10.70 -2.43
CA GLN A 5 -5.26 10.15 -2.95
C GLN A 5 -4.46 9.41 -1.86
N ILE A 6 -5.17 8.56 -1.12
CA ILE A 6 -4.60 7.67 -0.12
C ILE A 6 -3.74 6.61 -0.81
N ASN A 7 -2.54 6.39 -0.27
CA ASN A 7 -1.59 5.42 -0.76
C ASN A 7 -1.12 4.53 0.39
N ILE A 8 -0.94 3.25 0.09
CA ILE A 8 -0.51 2.25 1.06
C ILE A 8 0.54 1.38 0.39
N LYS A 9 1.74 1.38 0.93
CA LYS A 9 2.78 0.40 0.60
C LYS A 9 2.84 -0.66 1.69
N ILE A 10 2.69 -1.91 1.31
CA ILE A 10 2.92 -3.08 2.17
C ILE A 10 4.30 -3.61 1.80
N PHE A 11 5.23 -3.62 2.75
CA PHE A 11 6.62 -3.98 2.46
C PHE A 11 6.76 -5.47 2.16
N ALA A 12 7.72 -5.82 1.30
CA ALA A 12 8.11 -7.22 1.11
C ALA A 12 8.88 -7.70 2.35
N SER A 13 8.71 -8.98 2.71
CA SER A 13 9.52 -9.62 3.75
C SER A 13 10.98 -9.72 3.32
N GLU A 14 11.92 -9.72 4.27
CA GLU A 14 13.36 -9.68 3.98
C GLU A 14 13.86 -10.89 3.16
N ASP A 15 13.19 -12.04 3.29
CA ASP A 15 13.48 -13.27 2.57
C ASP A 15 12.97 -13.27 1.11
N SER A 16 12.13 -12.29 0.75
CA SER A 16 11.49 -12.24 -0.57
C SER A 16 12.48 -11.95 -1.69
N GLN A 17 12.40 -12.73 -2.76
CA GLN A 17 13.19 -12.55 -3.97
C GLN A 17 12.35 -11.81 -5.03
N ILE A 18 12.64 -10.53 -5.23
CA ILE A 18 11.90 -9.70 -6.18
C ILE A 18 12.49 -9.87 -7.59
N VAL A 19 11.76 -10.61 -8.44
CA VAL A 19 12.07 -10.78 -9.86
C VAL A 19 10.96 -10.10 -10.68
N TYR A 20 11.20 -8.87 -11.13
CA TYR A 20 10.19 -8.03 -11.80
C TYR A 20 9.48 -8.70 -12.99
N THR A 21 10.20 -9.51 -13.77
CA THR A 21 9.61 -10.24 -14.91
C THR A 21 8.51 -11.21 -14.50
N ASN A 22 8.55 -11.75 -13.27
CA ASN A 22 7.50 -12.63 -12.77
C ASN A 22 6.23 -11.83 -12.42
N PHE A 23 6.37 -10.63 -11.85
CA PHE A 23 5.23 -9.73 -11.63
C PHE A 23 4.59 -9.26 -12.94
N ILE A 24 5.38 -9.02 -13.99
CA ILE A 24 4.84 -8.72 -15.33
C ILE A 24 3.97 -9.87 -15.84
N LYS A 25 4.36 -11.13 -15.64
CA LYS A 25 3.52 -12.29 -16.00
C LYS A 25 2.19 -12.29 -15.24
N VAL A 26 2.23 -12.03 -13.91
CA VAL A 26 1.00 -11.91 -13.10
C VAL A 26 0.11 -10.79 -13.63
N PHE A 27 0.68 -9.62 -13.92
CA PHE A 27 -0.09 -8.48 -14.42
C PHE A 27 -0.67 -8.74 -15.81
N ASN A 28 0.06 -9.40 -16.71
CA ASN A 28 -0.51 -9.85 -17.99
C ASN A 28 -1.72 -10.76 -17.78
N ARG A 29 -1.61 -11.77 -16.90
CA ARG A 29 -2.75 -12.65 -16.58
C ARG A 29 -3.93 -11.86 -16.01
N TRP A 30 -3.69 -10.95 -15.05
CA TRP A 30 -4.77 -10.13 -14.48
C TRP A 30 -5.45 -9.24 -15.52
N MET A 31 -4.71 -8.69 -16.49
CA MET A 31 -5.28 -7.93 -17.60
C MET A 31 -6.09 -8.81 -18.55
N GLU A 32 -5.65 -10.04 -18.81
CA GLU A 32 -6.36 -11.02 -19.66
C GLU A 32 -7.66 -11.53 -19.00
N GLU A 33 -7.67 -11.72 -17.68
CA GLU A 33 -8.82 -12.23 -16.91
C GLU A 33 -9.83 -11.15 -16.52
N ALA A 34 -9.45 -9.86 -16.57
CA ALA A 34 -10.32 -8.78 -16.16
C ALA A 34 -11.48 -8.57 -17.12
N GLU A 35 -12.66 -8.28 -16.56
CA GLU A 35 -13.78 -7.77 -17.35
C GLU A 35 -13.48 -6.33 -17.79
N GLN A 36 -13.80 -6.00 -19.04
CA GLN A 36 -13.94 -4.64 -19.60
C GLN A 36 -12.99 -3.54 -19.05
N ASP A 37 -11.86 -3.27 -19.73
CA ASP A 37 -11.01 -2.06 -19.57
C ASP A 37 -10.64 -1.64 -18.12
N ASP A 38 -10.73 -2.53 -17.13
CA ASP A 38 -10.42 -2.19 -15.74
C ASP A 38 -8.93 -1.87 -15.57
N TYR A 39 -8.09 -2.69 -16.20
CA TYR A 39 -6.68 -2.43 -16.39
C TYR A 39 -6.44 -1.83 -17.78
N LEU A 40 -5.59 -0.80 -17.83
CA LEU A 40 -5.30 -0.06 -19.05
C LEU A 40 -3.99 -0.53 -19.68
N ASN A 41 -2.93 -0.66 -18.88
CA ASN A 41 -1.61 -1.11 -19.30
C ASN A 41 -0.71 -1.38 -18.09
N TYR A 42 0.53 -1.81 -18.31
CA TYR A 42 1.61 -1.68 -17.35
C TYR A 42 2.77 -0.84 -17.91
N ALA A 43 3.64 -0.37 -17.02
CA ALA A 43 4.91 0.26 -17.36
C ALA A 43 6.04 -0.42 -16.58
N ASP A 44 7.12 -0.75 -17.29
CA ASP A 44 8.31 -1.35 -16.70
C ASP A 44 9.38 -0.26 -16.46
N TYR A 45 9.63 0.02 -15.19
CA TYR A 45 10.71 0.89 -14.71
C TYR A 45 11.68 0.11 -13.80
N SER A 46 11.75 -1.22 -13.91
CA SER A 46 12.62 -2.08 -13.09
C SER A 46 14.11 -1.71 -13.16
N PHE A 47 14.54 -1.03 -14.22
CA PHE A 47 15.89 -0.51 -14.38
C PHE A 47 16.15 0.84 -13.68
N THR A 48 15.10 1.49 -13.15
CA THR A 48 15.24 2.77 -12.44
C THR A 48 15.62 2.50 -10.99
N HIS A 49 16.81 2.93 -10.60
CA HIS A 49 17.28 2.80 -9.22
C HIS A 49 16.36 3.54 -8.23
N ALA A 50 15.96 2.86 -7.15
CA ALA A 50 14.99 3.35 -6.17
C ALA A 50 13.68 3.87 -6.80
N GLY A 51 13.28 3.27 -7.92
CA GLY A 51 12.12 3.67 -8.72
C GLY A 51 10.86 2.85 -8.44
N PRO A 52 9.82 3.06 -9.25
CA PRO A 52 8.51 2.42 -9.06
C PRO A 52 8.48 0.93 -9.48
N GLY A 53 9.59 0.37 -9.96
CA GLY A 53 9.66 -1.01 -10.44
C GLY A 53 8.68 -1.26 -11.59
N VAL A 54 7.76 -2.20 -11.42
CA VAL A 54 6.70 -2.47 -12.42
C VAL A 54 5.39 -1.85 -11.92
N LEU A 55 4.75 -1.04 -12.75
CA LEU A 55 3.52 -0.32 -12.45
C LEU A 55 2.37 -0.88 -13.30
N LEU A 56 1.35 -1.46 -12.67
CA LEU A 56 0.07 -1.78 -13.29
C LEU A 56 -0.88 -0.57 -13.19
N ILE A 57 -1.39 -0.12 -14.33
CA ILE A 57 -2.22 1.07 -14.46
C ILE A 57 -3.67 0.61 -14.63
N SER A 58 -4.52 0.97 -13.69
CA SER A 58 -5.97 0.79 -13.80
C SER A 58 -6.69 2.14 -13.90
N LYS A 59 -8.00 2.10 -14.19
CA LYS A 59 -8.82 3.32 -14.18
C LYS A 59 -8.84 3.96 -12.80
N GLN A 60 -9.10 3.19 -11.74
CA GLN A 60 -9.38 3.72 -10.40
C GLN A 60 -8.12 3.97 -9.57
N ALA A 61 -7.14 3.07 -9.65
CA ALA A 61 -5.91 3.10 -8.87
C ALA A 61 -4.70 2.62 -9.70
N ASN A 62 -3.50 2.93 -9.25
CA ASN A 62 -2.30 2.27 -9.77
C ASN A 62 -1.75 1.30 -8.73
N TYR A 63 -1.13 0.23 -9.20
CA TYR A 63 -0.48 -0.78 -8.37
C TYR A 63 0.96 -0.94 -8.81
N SER A 64 1.91 -1.07 -7.89
CA SER A 64 3.31 -1.24 -8.28
C SER A 64 4.10 -2.14 -7.35
N ILE A 65 5.16 -2.73 -7.91
CA ILE A 65 6.21 -3.41 -7.15
C ILE A 65 7.30 -2.37 -6.91
N ASP A 66 7.06 -1.51 -5.93
CA ASP A 66 7.79 -0.28 -5.72
C ASP A 66 9.08 -0.51 -4.92
N TYR A 67 10.19 0.06 -5.40
CA TYR A 67 11.50 0.06 -4.73
C TYR A 67 11.91 1.45 -4.21
N SER A 68 10.98 2.41 -4.20
CA SER A 68 11.22 3.72 -3.59
C SER A 68 11.71 3.59 -2.14
N ASP A 69 12.60 4.50 -1.75
CA ASP A 69 13.30 4.51 -0.46
C ASP A 69 14.13 3.25 -0.18
N LEU A 70 14.57 2.55 -1.24
CA LEU A 70 15.41 1.34 -1.20
C LEU A 70 14.76 0.16 -0.46
N GLN A 71 13.44 0.14 -0.38
CA GLN A 71 12.67 -0.93 0.25
C GLN A 71 11.65 -1.44 -0.74
N HIS A 72 11.61 -2.75 -1.01
CA HIS A 72 10.60 -3.32 -1.89
C HIS A 72 9.24 -3.40 -1.18
N GLY A 73 8.18 -3.26 -1.95
CA GLY A 73 6.82 -3.52 -1.46
C GLY A 73 5.78 -3.42 -2.55
N PHE A 74 4.59 -3.94 -2.24
CA PHE A 74 3.42 -3.70 -3.06
C PHE A 74 2.83 -2.34 -2.69
N LEU A 75 2.69 -1.44 -3.67
CA LEU A 75 2.15 -0.10 -3.47
C LEU A 75 0.79 0.04 -4.18
N TYR A 76 -0.24 0.31 -3.38
CA TYR A 76 -1.55 0.78 -3.81
C TYR A 76 -1.59 2.31 -3.87
N ASN A 77 -2.03 2.86 -5.00
CA ASN A 77 -2.13 4.30 -5.26
C ASN A 77 -3.54 4.67 -5.73
N GLN A 78 -4.36 5.25 -4.84
CA GLN A 78 -5.66 5.81 -5.21
C GLN A 78 -5.48 7.08 -6.05
N LYS A 79 -5.99 7.11 -7.29
CA LYS A 79 -5.81 8.24 -8.21
C LYS A 79 -6.92 9.28 -8.06
N HIS A 80 -8.15 8.79 -7.96
CA HIS A 80 -9.36 9.61 -7.97
C HIS A 80 -9.87 9.84 -6.56
N ASN A 81 -10.62 10.93 -6.39
CA ASN A 81 -11.30 11.19 -5.13
C ASN A 81 -12.30 10.07 -4.86
N ILE A 82 -12.36 9.66 -3.61
CA ILE A 82 -13.32 8.68 -3.09
C ILE A 82 -14.30 9.41 -2.17
N PRO A 83 -15.60 9.07 -2.21
CA PRO A 83 -16.60 9.63 -1.30
C PRO A 83 -16.45 9.03 0.12
N GLY A 84 -17.22 9.54 1.07
CA GLY A 84 -17.30 9.02 2.45
C GLY A 84 -16.48 9.81 3.47
N GLU A 85 -16.43 9.30 4.69
CA GLU A 85 -15.62 9.85 5.78
C GLU A 85 -14.17 9.35 5.72
N ASN A 86 -13.23 10.06 6.34
CA ASN A 86 -11.81 9.69 6.32
C ASN A 86 -11.54 8.27 6.80
N GLN A 87 -12.19 7.86 7.89
CA GLN A 87 -12.01 6.53 8.48
C GLN A 87 -12.48 5.42 7.52
N GLU A 88 -13.60 5.64 6.83
CA GLU A 88 -14.13 4.71 5.82
C GLU A 88 -13.15 4.60 4.65
N LYS A 89 -12.68 5.74 4.14
CA LYS A 89 -11.71 5.80 3.03
C LYS A 89 -10.40 5.10 3.36
N ILE A 90 -9.91 5.28 4.59
CA ILE A 90 -8.69 4.63 5.07
C ILE A 90 -8.90 3.13 5.15
N ARG A 91 -9.97 2.67 5.83
CA ARG A 91 -10.31 1.24 5.95
C ARG A 91 -10.44 0.58 4.58
N ASP A 92 -11.21 1.18 3.67
CA ASP A 92 -11.41 0.66 2.33
C ASP A 92 -10.11 0.60 1.51
N SER A 93 -9.23 1.59 1.70
CA SER A 93 -7.91 1.59 1.04
C SER A 93 -7.04 0.46 1.56
N PHE A 94 -7.03 0.18 2.88
CA PHE A 94 -6.32 -0.96 3.45
C PHE A 94 -6.88 -2.29 2.97
N ILE A 95 -8.21 -2.46 2.95
CA ILE A 95 -8.86 -3.67 2.41
C ILE A 95 -8.43 -3.91 0.97
N LYS A 96 -8.47 -2.88 0.10
CA LYS A 96 -8.04 -3.01 -1.29
C LYS A 96 -6.56 -3.36 -1.41
N ALA A 97 -5.69 -2.66 -0.67
CA ALA A 97 -4.26 -2.88 -0.72
C ALA A 97 -3.87 -4.30 -0.24
N LEU A 98 -4.42 -4.74 0.89
CA LEU A 98 -4.14 -6.05 1.46
C LEU A 98 -4.69 -7.17 0.57
N SER A 99 -5.93 -7.05 0.05
CA SER A 99 -6.53 -8.06 -0.83
C SER A 99 -5.72 -8.25 -2.12
N LEU A 100 -5.24 -7.15 -2.71
CA LEU A 100 -4.40 -7.23 -3.91
C LEU A 100 -3.01 -7.78 -3.61
N ALA A 101 -2.41 -7.41 -2.48
CA ALA A 101 -1.14 -7.97 -2.04
C ALA A 101 -1.24 -9.47 -1.76
N GLU A 102 -2.33 -9.92 -1.13
CA GLU A 102 -2.62 -11.34 -0.90
C GLU A 102 -2.82 -12.11 -2.22
N LYS A 103 -3.62 -11.56 -3.15
CA LYS A 103 -3.79 -12.13 -4.50
C LYS A 103 -2.46 -12.20 -5.25
N LEU A 104 -1.60 -11.21 -5.06
CA LEU A 104 -0.30 -11.15 -5.71
C LEU A 104 0.65 -12.22 -5.17
N GLN A 105 0.85 -12.29 -3.84
CA GLN A 105 1.76 -13.28 -3.24
C GLN A 105 1.30 -14.73 -3.44
N SER A 106 -0.01 -14.95 -3.66
CA SER A 106 -0.58 -16.28 -3.99
C SER A 106 -0.49 -16.64 -5.48
N SER A 107 0.01 -15.74 -6.32
CA SER A 107 0.14 -16.00 -7.76
C SER A 107 1.28 -16.98 -8.04
N SER A 108 0.97 -18.07 -8.75
CA SER A 108 1.92 -19.16 -9.04
C SER A 108 3.17 -18.70 -9.80
N GLU A 109 3.06 -17.64 -10.60
CA GLU A 109 4.18 -17.04 -11.33
C GLU A 109 5.28 -16.47 -10.43
N LEU A 110 4.98 -16.23 -9.15
CA LEU A 110 5.96 -15.78 -8.15
C LEU A 110 6.69 -16.93 -7.45
N GLU A 111 6.36 -18.18 -7.75
CA GLU A 111 7.08 -19.38 -7.29
C GLU A 111 7.30 -19.44 -5.76
N GLU A 112 6.34 -18.91 -4.99
CA GLU A 112 6.39 -18.80 -3.52
C GLU A 112 7.59 -17.97 -2.99
N GLN A 113 8.28 -17.24 -3.86
CA GLN A 113 9.47 -16.45 -3.53
C GLN A 113 9.15 -15.07 -2.94
N VAL A 114 7.88 -14.67 -2.92
CA VAL A 114 7.47 -13.33 -2.51
C VAL A 114 6.45 -13.41 -1.41
N ARG A 115 6.73 -12.74 -0.30
CA ARG A 115 5.82 -12.55 0.83
C ARG A 115 5.77 -11.08 1.19
N PHE A 116 4.59 -10.60 1.54
CA PHE A 116 4.43 -9.24 2.05
C PHE A 116 4.28 -9.28 3.56
N ASP A 117 5.00 -8.39 4.24
CA ASP A 117 4.94 -8.23 5.68
C ASP A 117 3.86 -7.21 6.04
N GLY A 118 2.70 -7.69 6.48
CA GLY A 118 1.62 -6.85 6.95
C GLY A 118 1.94 -6.09 8.23
N ASN A 119 3.04 -6.40 8.94
CA ASN A 119 3.44 -5.64 10.13
C ASN A 119 4.06 -4.29 9.78
N GLN A 120 4.54 -4.11 8.55
CA GLN A 120 5.22 -2.90 8.13
C GLN A 120 4.47 -2.31 6.95
N THR A 121 3.93 -1.11 7.13
CA THR A 121 3.31 -0.37 6.03
C THR A 121 3.72 1.09 6.02
N LEU A 122 3.67 1.69 4.85
CA LEU A 122 3.81 3.12 4.65
C LEU A 122 2.49 3.65 4.10
N PHE A 123 1.79 4.41 4.92
CA PHE A 123 0.60 5.17 4.55
C PHE A 123 1.03 6.57 4.12
N PHE A 124 0.55 7.08 3.00
CA PHE A 124 0.83 8.45 2.60
C PHE A 124 -0.28 9.10 1.78
N ILE A 125 -0.32 10.43 1.83
CA ILE A 125 -1.22 11.25 1.03
C ILE A 125 -0.38 11.92 -0.05
N ASN A 126 -0.69 11.64 -1.31
CA ASN A 126 0.16 12.11 -2.40
C ASN A 126 0.00 13.61 -2.68
N ASN A 127 -1.17 14.19 -2.38
CA ASN A 127 -1.44 15.62 -2.57
C ASN A 127 -1.02 16.46 -1.36
N ARG A 128 0.04 17.25 -1.51
CA ARG A 128 0.54 18.13 -0.43
C ARG A 128 -0.39 19.30 -0.09
N ASN A 129 -1.30 19.68 -1.00
CA ASN A 129 -2.30 20.69 -0.70
C ASN A 129 -3.39 20.14 0.25
N ILE A 130 -3.55 18.81 0.30
CA ILE A 130 -4.48 18.14 1.23
C ILE A 130 -3.78 17.90 2.57
N ALA A 131 -2.59 17.30 2.54
CA ALA A 131 -1.79 17.03 3.73
C ALA A 131 -0.35 17.48 3.50
N ALA A 132 0.05 18.58 4.15
CA ALA A 132 1.43 19.04 4.16
C ALA A 132 2.28 18.15 5.09
N ASN A 133 3.58 18.02 4.84
CA ASN A 133 4.45 17.23 5.72
C ASN A 133 4.83 18.02 6.98
N THR A 134 3.92 18.10 7.95
CA THR A 134 4.06 18.88 9.19
C THR A 134 3.59 18.07 10.40
N ASP A 135 4.00 18.47 11.61
CA ASP A 135 3.50 17.87 12.86
C ASP A 135 1.97 17.96 12.97
N GLY A 136 1.38 19.10 12.57
CA GLY A 136 -0.07 19.29 12.61
C GLY A 136 -0.82 18.32 11.69
N SER A 137 -0.32 18.05 10.49
CA SER A 137 -0.90 17.03 9.61
C SER A 137 -0.67 15.62 10.13
N PHE A 138 0.48 15.36 10.77
CA PHE A 138 0.76 14.08 11.40
C PHE A 138 -0.27 13.75 12.48
N GLU A 139 -0.52 14.65 13.44
CA GLU A 139 -1.49 14.41 14.51
C GLU A 139 -2.91 14.22 13.98
N LEU A 140 -3.35 15.05 13.02
CA LEU A 140 -4.69 14.92 12.44
C LEU A 140 -4.89 13.59 11.71
N VAL A 141 -3.94 13.17 10.88
CA VAL A 141 -4.06 11.91 10.13
C VAL A 141 -3.84 10.71 11.03
N ARG A 142 -2.98 10.83 12.06
CA ARG A 142 -2.78 9.79 13.09
C ARG A 142 -4.10 9.42 13.77
N GLU A 143 -4.89 10.41 14.19
CA GLU A 143 -6.19 10.15 14.82
C GLU A 143 -7.21 9.50 13.86
N GLU A 144 -7.19 9.85 12.58
CA GLU A 144 -8.07 9.23 11.56
C GLU A 144 -7.64 7.81 11.19
N LEU A 145 -6.33 7.54 11.23
CA LEU A 145 -5.74 6.25 10.88
C LEU A 145 -5.89 5.23 12.02
N ARG A 146 -5.81 5.70 13.27
CA ARG A 146 -5.79 4.87 14.49
C ARG A 146 -6.91 3.82 14.57
N PRO A 147 -8.20 4.14 14.32
CA PRO A 147 -9.29 3.15 14.41
C PRO A 147 -9.12 1.97 13.45
N THR A 148 -8.63 2.22 12.22
CA THR A 148 -8.38 1.14 11.26
C THR A 148 -7.24 0.23 11.73
N LEU A 149 -6.18 0.82 12.31
CA LEU A 149 -5.04 0.04 12.81
C LEU A 149 -5.37 -0.74 14.09
N GLU A 150 -6.23 -0.20 14.95
CA GLU A 150 -6.76 -0.91 16.13
C GLU A 150 -7.55 -2.16 15.71
N LEU A 151 -8.35 -2.07 14.64
CA LEU A 151 -9.00 -3.25 14.05
C LEU A 151 -7.98 -4.24 13.49
N MET A 152 -6.96 -3.77 12.77
CA MET A 152 -5.95 -4.64 12.16
C MET A 152 -5.10 -5.40 13.19
N TYR A 153 -4.53 -4.70 14.16
CA TYR A 153 -3.47 -5.23 15.03
C TYR A 153 -3.88 -5.41 16.49
N GLY A 154 -4.98 -4.80 16.94
CA GLY A 154 -5.32 -4.68 18.36
C GLY A 154 -4.92 -3.32 18.95
N ASN A 155 -5.44 -3.05 20.15
CA ASN A 155 -5.16 -1.80 20.87
C ASN A 155 -3.70 -1.76 21.34
N ASP A 156 -3.04 -0.61 21.17
CA ASP A 156 -1.65 -0.36 21.59
C ASP A 156 -0.57 -1.27 20.96
N ASP A 157 -0.94 -2.08 19.98
CA ASP A 157 -0.08 -3.08 19.35
C ASP A 157 0.67 -2.57 18.10
N PHE A 158 0.69 -1.26 17.88
CA PHE A 158 1.41 -0.64 16.77
C PHE A 158 2.08 0.68 17.15
N VAL A 159 3.01 1.10 16.30
CA VAL A 159 3.76 2.37 16.40
C VAL A 159 3.56 3.16 15.12
N LEU A 160 3.36 4.46 15.27
CA LEU A 160 3.24 5.42 14.17
C LEU A 160 4.38 6.43 14.25
N SER A 161 5.04 6.66 13.13
CA SER A 161 6.10 7.66 13.02
C SER A 161 6.01 8.38 11.68
N ARG A 162 6.53 9.61 11.60
CA ARG A 162 6.67 10.28 10.31
C ARG A 162 7.60 9.49 9.41
N ALA A 163 7.21 9.33 8.15
CA ALA A 163 8.05 8.68 7.16
C ALA A 163 9.25 9.55 6.77
N TYR A 164 9.09 10.87 6.80
CA TYR A 164 10.12 11.83 6.40
C TYR A 164 10.10 13.08 7.28
N GLU A 165 11.28 13.54 7.68
CA GLU A 165 11.44 14.77 8.47
C GLU A 165 11.51 16.04 7.61
N ASP A 166 11.91 15.93 6.34
CA ASP A 166 11.98 17.08 5.43
C ASP A 166 10.56 17.56 5.07
N PRO A 167 10.16 18.80 5.41
CA PRO A 167 8.83 19.32 5.11
C PRO A 167 8.55 19.44 3.61
N ARG A 168 9.60 19.39 2.77
CA ARG A 168 9.50 19.38 1.30
C ARG A 168 9.29 17.97 0.74
N LYS A 169 9.19 16.93 1.56
CA LYS A 169 8.74 15.60 1.13
C LYS A 169 7.20 15.55 1.17
N ARG A 170 6.62 14.50 0.57
CA ARG A 170 5.18 14.24 0.72
C ARG A 170 4.89 13.81 2.14
N PHE A 171 3.68 14.07 2.62
CA PHE A 171 3.25 13.58 3.92
C PHE A 171 3.18 12.05 3.91
N GLY A 172 3.71 11.39 4.94
CA GLY A 172 3.63 9.94 5.10
C GLY A 172 3.84 9.50 6.53
N ILE A 173 3.20 8.39 6.90
CA ILE A 173 3.27 7.73 8.20
C ILE A 173 3.79 6.30 7.99
N ARG A 174 4.87 5.95 8.68
CA ARG A 174 5.29 4.56 8.83
C ARG A 174 4.50 3.93 9.97
N VAL A 175 3.94 2.76 9.69
CA VAL A 175 3.20 1.93 10.63
C VAL A 175 4.00 0.66 10.87
N SER A 176 4.24 0.35 12.14
CA SER A 176 4.94 -0.86 12.56
C SER A 176 4.12 -1.57 13.65
N SER A 177 3.66 -2.78 13.39
CA SER A 177 3.04 -3.64 14.41
C SER A 177 4.11 -4.16 15.38
N LYS A 178 3.76 -4.26 16.66
CA LYS A 178 4.59 -4.85 17.72
C LYS A 178 4.41 -6.36 17.82
N ASN A 179 3.24 -6.85 17.43
CA ASN A 179 2.91 -8.26 17.45
C ASN A 179 3.20 -8.83 16.06
N ASN A 180 3.90 -9.96 15.97
CA ASN A 180 4.25 -10.64 14.71
C ASN A 180 3.04 -11.28 13.98
N ASN A 181 1.86 -10.64 14.01
CA ASN A 181 0.62 -11.12 13.40
C ASN A 181 0.33 -10.44 12.04
N GLY A 182 1.38 -10.08 11.30
CA GLY A 182 1.29 -9.40 9.99
C GLY A 182 0.86 -10.28 8.82
N ASN A 183 0.17 -11.38 9.08
CA ASN A 183 -0.39 -12.23 8.03
C ASN A 183 -1.54 -11.47 7.34
N LEU A 184 -1.43 -11.25 6.02
CA LEU A 184 -2.38 -10.41 5.28
C LEU A 184 -3.83 -10.90 5.39
N SER A 185 -4.06 -12.22 5.32
CA SER A 185 -5.39 -12.83 5.39
C SER A 185 -6.05 -12.56 6.74
N ASN A 186 -5.29 -12.65 7.84
CA ASN A 186 -5.78 -12.33 9.18
C ASN A 186 -6.15 -10.84 9.29
N LEU A 187 -5.29 -9.94 8.81
CA LEU A 187 -5.55 -8.50 8.84
C LEU A 187 -6.79 -8.13 8.02
N LEU A 188 -6.98 -8.76 6.86
CA LEU A 188 -8.18 -8.62 6.03
C LEU A 188 -9.43 -9.13 6.72
N GLY A 189 -9.35 -10.28 7.39
CA GLY A 189 -10.45 -10.84 8.18
C GLY A 189 -10.89 -9.87 9.28
N ASN A 190 -9.93 -9.27 9.98
CA ASN A 190 -10.22 -8.29 11.04
C ASN A 190 -10.88 -7.02 10.49
N LEU A 191 -10.46 -6.54 9.31
CA LEU A 191 -11.03 -5.34 8.69
C LEU A 191 -12.40 -5.58 8.06
N SER A 192 -12.70 -6.80 7.63
CA SER A 192 -13.94 -7.14 6.91
C SER A 192 -15.07 -7.64 7.84
N ALA A 193 -14.75 -7.88 9.11
CA ALA A 193 -15.72 -8.17 10.17
C ALA A 193 -16.59 -6.94 10.48
#